data_AF-D6WY79-F1
#
_entry.id   AF-D6WY79-F1
#
_cell.length_a   1.000
_cell.length_b   1.000
_cell.length_c   1.000
_cell.angle_alpha   90.00
_cell.angle_beta   90.00
_cell.angle_gamma   90.00
#
_symmetry.space_group_name_H-M   'P 1'
#
loop_
_entity.id
_entity.type
_entity.pdbx_description
1 polymer ?
#
loop_
_entity_poly.entity_id
_entity_poly.type
_entity_poly.pdbx_seq_one_letter_code
_entity_poly.pdbx_strand_id
1 'polypeptide(L)'
;MASIKQKRVRGPNFSNDEKELLVQYVNQHSSIIESKTAEPNILKKRPKLWQDLSEKFRRAGFNRSPTKLRDNYFRIKQAAKVNIIKFRKEKKKTGGGKGPKE
;
A
#
# COMPACT_ATOMS: atom_id res chain seq x y z
N MET A 1 -11.53 37.53 -14.16
CA MET A 1 -11.03 37.25 -12.80
C MET A 1 -10.40 35.86 -12.80
N ALA A 2 -9.08 35.74 -12.98
CA ALA A 2 -8.40 34.44 -12.95
C ALA A 2 -8.23 33.98 -11.50
N SER A 3 -8.79 32.82 -11.15
CA SER A 3 -8.63 32.22 -9.82
C SER A 3 -7.17 31.82 -9.59
N ILE A 4 -6.51 32.46 -8.62
CA ILE A 4 -5.16 32.09 -8.19
C ILE A 4 -5.22 30.69 -7.58
N LYS A 5 -4.81 29.67 -8.34
CA LYS A 5 -4.65 28.30 -7.81
C LYS A 5 -3.54 28.29 -6.77
N GLN A 6 -3.90 28.28 -5.49
CA GLN A 6 -2.94 28.07 -4.41
C GLN A 6 -2.21 26.73 -4.63
N LYS A 7 -0.88 26.79 -4.62
CA LYS A 7 0.00 25.62 -4.79
C LYS A 7 -0.22 24.69 -3.59
N ARG A 8 -0.70 23.47 -3.82
CA ARG A 8 -0.95 22.50 -2.75
C ARG A 8 0.35 22.22 -1.99
N VAL A 9 0.37 22.55 -0.70
CA VAL A 9 1.47 22.20 0.20
C VAL A 9 1.55 20.67 0.28
N ARG A 10 2.75 20.12 0.10
CA ARG A 10 2.98 18.68 0.25
C ARG A 10 2.78 18.31 1.72
N GLY A 11 1.92 17.32 1.98
CA GLY A 11 1.76 16.77 3.33
C GLY A 11 3.02 16.01 3.79
N PRO A 12 3.17 15.76 5.10
CA PRO A 12 4.30 15.02 5.63
C PRO A 12 4.33 13.58 5.07
N ASN A 13 5.54 13.06 4.88
CA ASN A 13 5.74 11.67 4.45
C ASN A 13 5.27 10.69 5.53
N PHE A 14 4.94 9.46 5.13
CA PHE A 14 4.63 8.38 6.07
C PHE A 14 5.93 7.86 6.70
N SER A 15 6.01 7.83 8.02
CA SER A 15 7.11 7.22 8.77
C SER A 15 7.14 5.69 8.58
N ASN A 16 8.18 5.03 9.06
CA ASN A 16 8.26 3.57 8.99
C ASN A 16 7.25 2.92 9.94
N ASP A 17 7.11 3.43 11.16
CA ASP A 17 6.13 2.96 12.14
C ASP A 17 4.68 3.09 11.60
N GLU A 18 4.38 4.21 10.93
CA GLU A 18 3.09 4.40 10.26
C GLU A 18 2.87 3.34 9.16
N LYS A 19 3.89 3.02 8.38
CA LYS A 19 3.76 1.99 7.32
C LYS A 19 3.60 0.60 7.91
N GLU A 20 4.31 0.28 8.99
CA GLU A 20 4.24 -1.01 9.66
C GLU A 20 2.85 -1.24 10.24
N LEU A 21 2.32 -0.27 11.00
CA LEU A 21 0.96 -0.33 11.55
C LEU A 21 -0.09 -0.48 10.44
N LEU A 22 0.06 0.27 9.34
CA LEU A 22 -0.81 0.19 8.17
C LEU A 22 -0.81 -1.22 7.57
N VAL A 23 0.37 -1.79 7.30
CA VAL A 23 0.49 -3.13 6.71
C VAL A 23 -0.03 -4.20 7.66
N GLN A 24 0.28 -4.12 8.95
CA GLN A 24 -0.19 -5.06 9.96
C GLN A 24 -1.71 -5.10 10.03
N TYR A 25 -2.36 -3.93 10.10
CA TYR A 25 -3.82 -3.85 10.13
C TYR A 25 -4.45 -4.39 8.84
N VAL A 26 -3.90 -4.04 7.67
CA VAL A 26 -4.43 -4.53 6.40
C VAL A 26 -4.27 -6.05 6.28
N ASN A 27 -3.18 -6.63 6.78
CA ASN A 27 -2.99 -8.07 6.79
C ASN A 27 -4.03 -8.78 7.65
N GLN A 28 -4.34 -8.25 8.84
CA GLN A 28 -5.39 -8.77 9.74
C GLN A 28 -6.78 -8.75 9.08
N HIS A 29 -7.06 -7.76 8.22
CA HIS A 29 -8.35 -7.60 7.53
C HIS A 29 -8.26 -7.86 6.01
N SER A 30 -7.28 -8.63 5.58
CA SER A 30 -6.94 -8.84 4.16
C SER A 30 -8.11 -9.43 3.37
N SER A 31 -8.88 -10.33 3.97
CA SER A 31 -10.07 -10.95 3.36
C SER A 31 -11.14 -9.94 2.92
N ILE A 32 -11.17 -8.74 3.51
CA ILE A 32 -12.13 -7.69 3.16
C ILE A 32 -11.45 -6.61 2.30
N ILE A 33 -10.26 -6.15 2.71
CA ILE A 33 -9.56 -5.04 2.05
C ILE A 33 -8.99 -5.47 0.69
N GLU A 34 -8.42 -6.67 0.61
CA GLU A 34 -7.80 -7.20 -0.60
C GLU A 34 -8.75 -8.00 -1.48
N SER A 35 -9.95 -8.32 -0.97
CA SER A 35 -10.92 -9.10 -1.73
C SER A 35 -11.21 -8.42 -3.07
N LYS A 36 -11.29 -9.23 -4.13
CA LYS A 36 -11.71 -8.78 -5.46
C LYS A 36 -13.23 -8.81 -5.63
N THR A 37 -13.94 -9.41 -4.68
CA THR A 37 -15.38 -9.59 -4.78
C THR A 37 -16.11 -8.26 -4.54
N ALA A 38 -17.23 -8.09 -5.22
CA ALA A 38 -18.12 -6.95 -5.10
C ALA A 38 -19.36 -7.27 -4.27
N GLU A 39 -19.24 -8.17 -3.29
CA GLU A 39 -20.34 -8.48 -2.39
C GLU A 39 -20.78 -7.23 -1.61
N PRO A 40 -22.10 -6.97 -1.49
CA PRO A 40 -22.61 -5.79 -0.77
C PRO A 40 -22.05 -5.66 0.65
N ASN A 41 -21.83 -6.79 1.34
CA ASN A 41 -21.24 -6.83 2.68
C ASN A 41 -19.79 -6.31 2.69
N ILE A 42 -18.98 -6.76 1.73
CA ILE A 42 -17.56 -6.35 1.61
C ILE A 42 -17.47 -4.88 1.20
N LEU A 43 -18.31 -4.45 0.25
CA LEU A 43 -18.35 -3.06 -0.20
C LEU A 43 -18.71 -2.09 0.94
N LYS A 44 -19.65 -2.48 1.82
CA LYS A 44 -20.01 -1.70 3.02
C LYS A 44 -18.93 -1.73 4.10
N LYS A 45 -18.19 -2.83 4.25
CA LYS A 45 -17.16 -3.00 5.28
C LYS A 45 -15.83 -2.32 4.94
N ARG A 46 -15.42 -2.28 3.66
CA ARG A 46 -14.14 -1.67 3.26
C ARG A 46 -13.96 -0.22 3.74
N PRO A 47 -14.90 0.72 3.50
CA PRO A 47 -14.76 2.10 3.97
C PRO A 47 -14.68 2.18 5.50
N LYS A 48 -15.44 1.35 6.22
CA LYS A 48 -15.44 1.30 7.69
C LYS A 48 -14.10 0.87 8.25
N LEU A 49 -13.43 -0.12 7.62
CA LEU A 49 -12.09 -0.54 8.04
C LEU A 49 -11.05 0.57 7.83
N TRP A 50 -11.14 1.34 6.75
CA TRP A 50 -10.25 2.48 6.55
C TRP A 50 -10.51 3.62 7.55
N GLN A 51 -11.76 3.80 7.98
CA GLN A 51 -12.13 4.74 9.03
C GLN A 51 -11.62 4.28 10.40
N ASP A 52 -11.83 3.01 10.76
CA ASP A 52 -11.31 2.41 12.00
C ASP A 52 -9.79 2.51 12.06
N LEU A 53 -9.09 2.23 10.95
CA LEU A 53 -7.64 2.41 10.89
C LEU A 53 -7.22 3.87 11.08
N SER A 54 -7.94 4.83 10.49
CA SER A 54 -7.68 6.26 10.69
C SER A 54 -7.84 6.67 12.16
N GLU A 55 -8.82 6.10 12.85
CA GLU A 55 -9.01 6.32 14.28
C GLU A 55 -7.88 5.68 15.11
N LYS A 56 -7.46 4.46 14.78
CA LYS A 56 -6.29 3.81 15.42
C LYS A 56 -5.02 4.64 15.24
N PHE A 57 -4.80 5.19 14.05
CA PHE A 57 -3.70 6.12 13.79
C PHE A 57 -3.78 7.35 14.69
N ARG A 58 -4.97 7.95 14.81
CA ARG A 58 -5.18 9.11 15.67
C ARG A 58 -4.85 8.81 17.13
N ARG A 59 -5.26 7.64 17.64
CA ARG A 59 -4.95 7.18 19.00
C ARG A 59 -3.46 6.93 19.20
N ALA A 60 -2.75 6.51 18.16
CA ALA A 60 -1.29 6.35 18.15
C ALA A 60 -0.52 7.68 17.94
N GLY A 61 -1.21 8.82 17.83
CA GLY A 61 -0.60 10.15 17.65
C GLY A 61 -0.41 10.57 16.19
N PHE A 62 -0.87 9.78 15.22
CA PHE A 62 -0.77 10.07 13.79
C PHE A 62 -2.09 10.59 13.22
N ASN A 63 -2.08 11.73 12.54
CA ASN A 63 -3.30 12.26 11.92
C ASN A 63 -3.31 12.02 10.39
N ARG A 64 -3.87 10.88 9.98
CA ARG A 64 -3.98 10.49 8.56
C ARG A 64 -5.43 10.21 8.17
N SER A 65 -5.87 10.74 7.03
CA SER A 65 -7.22 10.46 6.53
C SER A 65 -7.33 9.05 5.96
N PRO A 66 -8.54 8.44 5.98
CA PRO A 66 -8.77 7.09 5.42
C PRO A 66 -8.31 6.96 3.97
N THR A 67 -8.55 7.98 3.15
CA THR A 67 -8.13 8.02 1.74
C THR A 67 -6.61 7.99 1.61
N LYS A 68 -5.88 8.75 2.44
CA LYS A 68 -4.41 8.77 2.41
C LYS A 68 -3.81 7.45 2.85
N LEU A 69 -4.41 6.78 3.83
CA LEU A 69 -4.00 5.46 4.27
C LEU A 69 -4.17 4.43 3.15
N ARG A 70 -5.32 4.44 2.49
CA ARG A 70 -5.62 3.59 1.34
C ARG A 70 -4.63 3.81 0.19
N ASP A 71 -4.41 5.06 -0.20
CA ASP A 71 -3.47 5.41 -1.28
C ASP A 71 -2.05 4.97 -0.94
N ASN A 72 -1.60 5.24 0.29
CA ASN A 72 -0.28 4.85 0.75
C ASN A 72 -0.10 3.32 0.74
N TYR A 73 -1.11 2.58 1.21
CA TYR A 73 -1.10 1.12 1.18
C TYR A 73 -0.94 0.59 -0.25
N PHE A 74 -1.72 1.10 -1.20
CA PHE A 74 -1.58 0.67 -2.59
C PHE A 74 -0.21 0.99 -3.16
N ARG A 75 0.37 2.15 -2.82
CA ARG A 75 1.73 2.50 -3.24
C ARG A 75 2.76 1.53 -2.67
N ILE A 76 2.66 1.17 -1.39
CA ILE A 76 3.52 0.15 -0.76
C ILE A 76 3.38 -1.19 -1.50
N LYS A 77 2.15 -1.64 -1.73
CA LYS A 77 1.87 -2.91 -2.43
C LYS A 77 2.45 -2.92 -3.84
N GLN A 78 2.31 -1.83 -4.60
CA GLN A 78 2.87 -1.74 -5.96
C GLN A 78 4.39 -1.72 -5.93
N ALA A 79 5.01 -0.96 -5.03
CA ALA A 79 6.45 -0.94 -4.86
C ALA A 79 7.01 -2.34 -4.53
N ALA A 80 6.35 -3.07 -3.62
CA ALA A 80 6.71 -4.44 -3.29
C ALA A 80 6.64 -5.38 -4.51
N LYS A 81 5.58 -5.28 -5.32
CA LYS A 81 5.46 -6.07 -6.56
C LYS A 81 6.60 -5.78 -7.54
N VAL A 82 6.93 -4.51 -7.74
CA VAL A 82 8.04 -4.10 -8.63
C VAL A 82 9.36 -4.69 -8.15
N ASN A 83 9.63 -4.64 -6.84
CA ASN A 83 10.84 -5.23 -6.25
C ASN A 83 10.92 -6.74 -6.49
N ILE A 84 9.80 -7.46 -6.31
CA ILE A 84 9.74 -8.91 -6.58
C ILE A 84 9.99 -9.21 -8.07
N ILE A 85 9.39 -8.44 -8.97
CA ILE A 85 9.59 -8.60 -10.42
C ILE A 85 11.06 -8.35 -10.79
N LYS A 86 11.67 -7.28 -10.25
CA LYS A 86 13.08 -6.95 -10.47
C LYS A 86 13.98 -8.09 -10.00
N PHE A 87 13.77 -8.59 -8.78
CA PHE A 87 14.52 -9.73 -8.23
C PHE A 87 14.39 -10.98 -9.10
N ARG A 88 13.17 -11.32 -9.55
CA ARG A 88 12.94 -12.46 -10.46
C ARG A 88 13.66 -12.29 -11.80
N LYS A 89 13.69 -11.07 -12.34
CA LYS A 89 14.41 -10.74 -13.58
C LYS A 89 15.92 -10.91 -13.40
N GLU A 90 16.46 -10.44 -12.27
CA GLU A 90 17.88 -10.59 -11.93
C GLU A 90 18.28 -12.06 -11.76
N LYS A 91 17.48 -12.86 -11.03
CA LYS A 91 17.73 -14.31 -10.87
C LYS A 91 17.76 -15.06 -12.21
N LYS A 92 16.99 -14.62 -13.21
CA LYS A 92 16.99 -15.24 -14.56
C LYS A 92 18.23 -14.88 -15.41
N LYS A 93 19.03 -13.88 -15.01
CA LYS A 93 20.26 -13.51 -15.74
C LYS A 93 21.42 -14.47 -15.51
N THR A 94 21.38 -15.29 -14.47
CA THR A 94 22.41 -16.31 -14.17
C THR A 94 22.10 -17.64 -14.87
N GLY A 95 21.82 -17.58 -16.17
CA GLY A 95 21.48 -18.75 -16.98
C GLY A 95 22.71 -19.55 -17.39
N GLY A 96 22.77 -20.82 -16.94
CA GLY A 96 23.50 -21.96 -17.51
C GLY A 96 24.76 -21.68 -18.32
N GLY A 97 25.93 -21.81 -17.70
CA GLY A 97 27.19 -21.97 -18.45
C GLY A 97 27.09 -23.16 -19.41
N LYS A 98 27.79 -23.09 -20.55
CA LYS A 98 27.94 -24.23 -21.47
C LYS A 98 28.45 -25.43 -20.69
N GLY A 99 27.71 -26.54 -20.72
CA GLY A 99 28.22 -27.83 -20.26
C GLY A 99 29.48 -28.22 -21.05
N PRO A 100 30.38 -29.04 -20.47
CA PRO A 100 31.61 -29.44 -21.13
C PRO A 100 31.28 -30.04 -22.50
N LYS A 101 32.04 -29.65 -23.53
CA LYS A 101 31.97 -30.31 -24.83
C LYS A 101 32.80 -31.59 -24.72
N GLU A 102 32.15 -32.74 -24.92
CA GLU A 102 32.82 -33.98 -25.29
C GLU A 102 33.28 -33.95 -26.75
#